data_AF-S0FG44-F1
#
_entry.id   AF-S0FG44-F1
#
_cell.length_a   1.000
_cell.length_b   1.000
_cell.length_c   1.000
_cell.angle_alpha   90.00
_cell.angle_beta   90.00
_cell.angle_gamma   90.00
#
_symmetry.space_group_name_H-M   'P 1'
#
loop_
_entity.id
_entity.type
_entity.pdbx_description
1 polymer ?
#
loop_
_entity_poly.entity_id
_entity_poly.type
_entity_poly.pdbx_seq_one_letter_code
_entity_poly.pdbx_strand_id
1 'polypeptide(L)'
;MKIVRKRLSVFAILFAIMCNLSFAASAAAYPSTSATYDIYDLVRSAAKSGGCSQMVPQGITFASDYLLISAYCGDETGTHNSVIYVFNESDKSYYGTIKLPGTAHVGGVAYDCSTSGNIWVSNGNSVGCFKYSKLADCKGKVLSVTYNRVADLSYSASTMCYDAVNDYLWIAQFSETDSEKSFARCYAVNNKTTTSPTLPYQFQISVPLKTQGISVRGNRMMISSSYGRTKDSQLYSYTWDQSKKVNTLKSTTTLPPLSEGVVMGTTYAYVVYESVSPVYYDTCTSPVRYFAAYDITKFGI
;
A
#
# COMPACT_ATOMS: atom_id res chain seq x y z
N MET A 1 32.91 -84.94 -18.59
CA MET A 1 31.87 -84.28 -17.76
C MET A 1 32.53 -83.26 -16.83
N LYS A 2 32.59 -81.98 -17.24
CA LYS A 2 32.72 -80.78 -16.39
C LYS A 2 32.81 -79.56 -17.32
N ILE A 3 31.73 -78.80 -17.34
CA ILE A 3 31.54 -77.55 -18.09
C ILE A 3 32.06 -76.43 -17.18
N VAL A 4 32.98 -75.59 -17.67
CA VAL A 4 33.16 -74.24 -17.10
C VAL A 4 33.33 -73.24 -18.24
N ARG A 5 32.46 -72.23 -18.20
CA ARG A 5 32.15 -71.25 -19.24
C ARG A 5 33.20 -70.13 -19.32
N LYS A 6 33.46 -69.69 -20.57
CA LYS A 6 34.07 -68.41 -20.93
C LYS A 6 33.36 -67.24 -20.22
N ARG A 7 34.11 -66.35 -19.58
CA ARG A 7 33.64 -64.99 -19.23
C ARG A 7 33.99 -64.06 -20.38
N LEU A 8 32.97 -63.64 -21.13
CA LEU A 8 33.04 -62.50 -22.04
C LEU A 8 32.70 -61.27 -21.20
N SER A 9 33.63 -60.32 -21.09
CA SER A 9 33.38 -59.03 -20.45
C SER A 9 32.56 -58.16 -21.41
N VAL A 10 31.27 -58.00 -21.14
CA VAL A 10 30.40 -57.04 -21.83
C VAL A 10 30.48 -55.73 -21.06
N PHE A 11 31.07 -54.70 -21.70
CA PHE A 11 30.95 -53.31 -21.28
C PHE A 11 29.50 -52.87 -21.49
N ALA A 12 28.74 -52.69 -20.40
CA ALA A 12 27.45 -52.03 -20.43
C ALA A 12 27.67 -50.52 -20.32
N ILE A 13 27.50 -49.80 -21.43
CA ILE A 13 27.38 -48.34 -21.43
C ILE A 13 25.99 -48.03 -20.87
N LEU A 14 25.93 -47.61 -19.60
CA LEU A 14 24.72 -47.04 -19.03
C LEU A 14 24.56 -45.62 -19.60
N PHE A 15 23.62 -45.45 -20.53
CA PHE A 15 23.14 -44.14 -20.94
C PHE A 15 22.20 -43.63 -19.84
N ALA A 16 22.68 -42.73 -18.99
CA ALA A 16 21.84 -42.07 -17.98
C ALA A 16 20.96 -41.02 -18.68
N ILE A 17 19.73 -41.41 -19.02
CA ILE A 17 18.65 -40.46 -19.27
C ILE A 17 18.10 -40.11 -17.89
N MET A 18 18.61 -39.04 -17.28
CA MET A 18 17.97 -38.40 -16.13
C MET A 18 17.39 -37.08 -16.62
N CYS A 19 16.05 -37.08 -16.66
CA CYS A 19 15.19 -36.00 -17.09
C CYS A 19 15.66 -34.62 -16.62
N ASN A 20 15.66 -33.66 -17.54
CA ASN A 20 15.45 -32.26 -17.21
C ASN A 20 14.10 -32.15 -16.48
N LEU A 21 14.12 -32.25 -15.15
CA LEU A 21 13.07 -31.69 -14.30
C LEU A 21 13.24 -30.17 -14.39
N SER A 22 12.70 -29.60 -15.47
CA SER A 22 12.32 -28.20 -15.47
C SER A 22 11.33 -28.04 -14.32
N PHE A 23 11.80 -27.48 -13.20
CA PHE A 23 10.92 -26.85 -12.22
C PHE A 23 10.22 -25.72 -12.96
N ALA A 24 9.08 -26.03 -13.58
CA ALA A 24 8.13 -25.00 -13.94
C ALA A 24 7.72 -24.38 -12.61
N ALA A 25 8.33 -23.25 -12.25
CA ALA A 25 7.81 -22.41 -11.20
C ALA A 25 6.34 -22.16 -11.58
N SER A 26 5.42 -22.68 -10.78
CA SER A 26 4.02 -22.29 -10.89
C SER A 26 4.01 -20.77 -10.83
N ALA A 27 3.59 -20.10 -11.92
CA ALA A 27 3.34 -18.68 -11.86
C ALA A 27 2.41 -18.42 -10.65
N ALA A 28 2.74 -17.43 -9.82
CA ALA A 28 1.91 -17.09 -8.68
C ALA A 28 0.50 -16.77 -9.19
N ALA A 29 -0.51 -17.48 -8.68
CA ALA A 29 -1.89 -17.26 -9.05
C ALA A 29 -2.46 -16.15 -8.15
N TYR A 30 -2.49 -14.92 -8.67
CA TYR A 30 -3.07 -13.78 -7.96
C TYR A 30 -4.60 -13.75 -8.11
N PRO A 31 -5.34 -13.20 -7.13
CA PRO A 31 -6.80 -13.08 -7.23
C PRO A 31 -7.17 -12.19 -8.43
N SER A 32 -8.21 -12.60 -9.17
CA SER A 32 -8.75 -11.78 -10.25
C SER A 32 -9.30 -10.46 -9.71
N THR A 33 -8.86 -9.36 -10.31
CA THR A 33 -9.37 -8.01 -10.05
C THR A 33 -10.79 -7.85 -10.57
N SER A 34 -11.65 -7.17 -9.83
CA SER A 34 -12.99 -6.78 -10.29
C SER A 34 -12.94 -5.58 -11.23
N ALA A 35 -11.99 -4.66 -11.00
CA ALA A 35 -11.70 -3.54 -11.89
C ALA A 35 -10.24 -3.08 -11.70
N THR A 36 -9.71 -2.38 -12.70
CA THR A 36 -8.35 -1.83 -12.68
C THR A 36 -8.38 -0.40 -13.19
N TYR A 37 -7.59 0.48 -12.57
CA TYR A 37 -7.57 1.90 -12.90
C TYR A 37 -6.13 2.34 -13.20
N ASP A 38 -5.90 2.66 -14.46
CA ASP A 38 -4.57 2.96 -14.97
C ASP A 38 -4.02 4.29 -14.44
N ILE A 39 -2.83 4.24 -13.86
CA ILE A 39 -2.08 5.43 -13.39
C ILE A 39 -0.66 5.47 -13.96
N TYR A 40 -0.35 4.63 -14.97
CA TYR A 40 0.97 4.46 -15.54
C TYR A 40 1.52 5.77 -16.12
N ASP A 41 0.75 6.43 -16.99
CA ASP A 41 1.13 7.71 -17.59
C ASP A 41 1.09 8.86 -16.58
N LEU A 42 0.21 8.76 -15.58
CA LEU A 42 0.07 9.78 -14.54
C LEU A 42 1.36 9.92 -13.73
N VAL A 43 1.93 8.82 -13.26
CA VAL A 43 3.16 8.85 -12.44
C VAL A 43 4.43 9.17 -13.24
N ARG A 44 4.33 9.18 -14.57
CA ARG A 44 5.41 9.49 -15.54
C ARG A 44 5.33 10.89 -16.13
N SER A 45 4.20 11.58 -15.98
CA SER A 45 3.98 12.90 -16.57
C SER A 45 4.35 14.01 -15.59
N ALA A 46 5.53 14.63 -15.78
CA ALA A 46 6.03 15.74 -14.96
C ALA A 46 5.01 16.88 -14.78
N ALA A 47 4.20 17.17 -15.80
CA ALA A 47 3.16 18.19 -15.75
C ALA A 47 2.01 17.86 -14.78
N LYS A 48 1.71 16.57 -14.57
CA LYS A 48 0.66 16.10 -13.66
C LYS A 48 1.20 15.72 -12.28
N SER A 49 2.46 15.36 -12.17
CA SER A 49 3.10 14.86 -10.95
C SER A 49 3.86 15.94 -10.17
N GLY A 50 3.63 17.22 -10.46
CA GLY A 50 4.30 18.31 -9.74
C GLY A 50 5.81 18.43 -10.01
N GLY A 51 6.25 17.96 -11.18
CA GLY A 51 7.61 18.10 -11.70
C GLY A 51 8.40 16.80 -11.86
N CYS A 52 7.93 15.67 -11.30
CA CYS A 52 8.69 14.42 -11.27
C CYS A 52 8.13 13.36 -12.23
N SER A 53 8.92 12.84 -13.16
CA SER A 53 8.49 11.72 -14.02
C SER A 53 8.66 10.33 -13.40
N GLN A 54 8.99 10.25 -12.11
CA GLN A 54 9.34 9.00 -11.41
C GLN A 54 8.59 8.86 -10.07
N MET A 55 7.33 9.29 -10.03
CA MET A 55 6.57 9.17 -8.78
C MET A 55 6.31 7.70 -8.44
N VAL A 56 6.38 7.38 -7.15
CA VAL A 56 6.16 6.05 -6.59
C VAL A 56 4.90 6.12 -5.72
N PRO A 57 3.77 5.53 -6.15
CA PRO A 57 2.55 5.47 -5.34
C PRO A 57 2.72 4.69 -4.05
N GLN A 58 1.95 5.08 -3.03
CA GLN A 58 2.15 4.67 -1.63
C GLN A 58 0.82 4.39 -0.93
N GLY A 59 0.23 5.38 -0.27
CA GLY A 59 -1.03 5.25 0.43
C GLY A 59 -2.22 5.44 -0.50
N ILE A 60 -3.37 4.90 -0.12
CA ILE A 60 -4.65 5.09 -0.82
C ILE A 60 -5.77 5.28 0.21
N THR A 61 -6.67 6.23 -0.02
CA THR A 61 -7.86 6.43 0.83
C THR A 61 -9.03 7.01 0.05
N PHE A 62 -10.25 6.72 0.51
CA PHE A 62 -11.42 7.50 0.14
C PHE A 62 -11.46 8.81 0.93
N ALA A 63 -11.94 9.87 0.29
CA ALA A 63 -12.13 11.20 0.85
C ALA A 63 -13.40 11.84 0.29
N SER A 64 -14.57 11.42 0.78
CA SER A 64 -15.89 11.84 0.28
C SER A 64 -16.00 11.66 -1.24
N ASP A 65 -16.02 12.74 -2.01
CA ASP A 65 -16.17 12.72 -3.46
C ASP A 65 -14.88 12.31 -4.20
N TYR A 66 -13.80 12.06 -3.47
CA TYR A 66 -12.50 11.77 -4.01
C TYR A 66 -11.93 10.42 -3.56
N LEU A 67 -11.04 9.88 -4.37
CA LEU A 67 -10.05 8.88 -3.97
C LEU A 67 -8.67 9.52 -4.08
N LEU A 68 -7.83 9.29 -3.06
CA LEU A 68 -6.51 9.89 -2.94
C LEU A 68 -5.45 8.80 -3.02
N ILE A 69 -4.37 9.05 -3.76
CA ILE A 69 -3.17 8.21 -3.78
C ILE A 69 -1.96 9.09 -3.47
N SER A 70 -1.28 8.87 -2.35
CA SER A 70 -0.01 9.55 -2.08
C SER A 70 1.12 8.93 -2.89
N ALA A 71 2.12 9.73 -3.25
CA ALA A 71 3.30 9.26 -3.96
C ALA A 71 4.53 10.11 -3.62
N TYR A 72 5.69 9.47 -3.46
CA TYR A 72 6.96 10.18 -3.31
C TYR A 72 7.75 10.17 -4.61
N CYS A 73 8.74 11.06 -4.70
CA CYS A 73 9.67 11.13 -5.81
C CYS A 73 10.70 9.99 -5.72
N GLY A 74 10.62 9.02 -6.64
CA GLY A 74 11.57 7.90 -6.71
C GLY A 74 12.90 8.23 -7.42
N ASP A 75 13.06 9.47 -7.91
CA ASP A 75 14.34 9.96 -8.42
C ASP A 75 15.38 9.93 -7.31
N GLU A 76 16.52 9.29 -7.58
CA GLU A 76 17.64 9.11 -6.65
C GLU A 76 18.19 10.44 -6.11
N THR A 77 17.96 11.54 -6.82
CA THR A 77 18.35 12.89 -6.36
C THR A 77 17.44 13.42 -5.25
N GLY A 78 16.22 12.87 -5.08
CA GLY A 78 15.28 13.20 -4.02
C GLY A 78 14.80 14.65 -4.02
N THR A 79 14.86 15.34 -5.17
CA THR A 79 14.68 16.80 -5.25
C THR A 79 13.23 17.25 -5.37
N HIS A 80 12.31 16.39 -5.84
CA HIS A 80 10.92 16.76 -6.06
C HIS A 80 10.07 16.46 -4.83
N ASN A 81 9.17 17.40 -4.52
CA ASN A 81 8.18 17.17 -3.46
C ASN A 81 7.28 15.98 -3.78
N SER A 82 6.89 15.27 -2.73
CA SER A 82 5.87 14.25 -2.77
C SER A 82 4.51 14.86 -3.13
N VAL A 83 3.60 14.03 -3.62
CA VAL A 83 2.29 14.45 -4.12
C VAL A 83 1.17 13.57 -3.59
N ILE A 84 -0.07 14.06 -3.74
CA ILE A 84 -1.28 13.25 -3.69
C ILE A 84 -1.98 13.42 -5.03
N TYR A 85 -2.19 12.31 -5.74
CA TYR A 85 -3.08 12.26 -6.89
C TYR A 85 -4.52 12.19 -6.40
N VAL A 86 -5.35 13.09 -6.92
CA VAL A 86 -6.77 13.18 -6.59
C VAL A 86 -7.55 12.62 -7.77
N PHE A 87 -8.45 11.70 -7.47
CA PHE A 87 -9.38 11.09 -8.43
C PHE A 87 -10.81 11.38 -7.99
N ASN A 88 -11.73 11.53 -8.94
CA ASN A 88 -13.16 11.48 -8.61
C ASN A 88 -13.48 10.09 -8.06
N GLU A 89 -14.23 10.00 -6.96
CA GLU A 89 -14.58 8.70 -6.38
C GLU A 89 -15.53 7.95 -7.31
N SER A 90 -16.55 8.61 -7.86
CA SER A 90 -17.62 7.94 -8.62
C SER A 90 -17.13 7.13 -9.83
N ASP A 91 -16.17 7.66 -10.58
CA ASP A 91 -15.68 7.08 -11.84
C ASP A 91 -14.16 6.80 -11.84
N LYS A 92 -13.47 7.13 -10.73
CA LYS A 92 -12.02 6.96 -10.57
C LYS A 92 -11.19 7.71 -11.62
N SER A 93 -11.76 8.72 -12.28
CA SER A 93 -11.05 9.58 -13.22
C SER A 93 -10.11 10.54 -12.49
N TYR A 94 -8.96 10.83 -13.08
CA TYR A 94 -8.00 11.80 -12.54
C TYR A 94 -8.62 13.20 -12.46
N TYR A 95 -8.57 13.80 -11.27
CA TYR A 95 -9.15 15.11 -10.97
C TYR A 95 -8.09 16.22 -10.94
N GLY A 96 -6.93 15.94 -10.33
CA GLY A 96 -5.86 16.91 -10.12
C GLY A 96 -4.77 16.36 -9.21
N THR A 97 -3.79 17.19 -8.86
CA THR A 97 -2.67 16.80 -8.01
C THR A 97 -2.43 17.82 -6.91
N ILE A 98 -2.25 17.35 -5.68
CA ILE A 98 -1.75 18.15 -4.57
C ILE A 98 -0.23 17.95 -4.47
N LYS A 99 0.54 19.02 -4.54
CA LYS A 99 1.99 19.02 -4.27
C LYS A 99 2.22 19.34 -2.80
N LEU A 100 2.84 18.40 -2.07
CA LEU A 100 3.07 18.49 -0.64
C LEU A 100 4.31 19.38 -0.34
N PRO A 101 4.50 19.83 0.92
CA PRO A 101 5.56 20.77 1.26
C PRO A 101 6.98 20.18 1.26
N GLY A 102 7.13 18.85 1.20
CA GLY A 102 8.41 18.16 1.37
C GLY A 102 8.54 16.91 0.52
N THR A 103 9.61 16.16 0.72
CA THR A 103 10.05 15.00 -0.09
C THR A 103 9.87 13.67 0.66
N ALA A 104 9.10 13.65 1.75
CA ALA A 104 8.91 12.48 2.59
C ALA A 104 8.31 11.30 1.81
N HIS A 105 8.54 10.08 2.30
CA HIS A 105 8.03 8.85 1.66
C HIS A 105 6.51 8.81 1.51
N VAL A 106 5.76 9.55 2.34
CA VAL A 106 4.28 9.66 2.29
C VAL A 106 3.53 8.32 2.20
N GLY A 107 4.04 7.31 2.91
CA GLY A 107 3.52 5.94 2.90
C GLY A 107 2.03 5.79 3.31
N GLY A 108 1.47 6.79 4.00
CA GLY A 108 0.07 6.83 4.39
C GLY A 108 -0.62 8.15 4.05
N VAL A 109 -1.89 8.06 3.65
CA VAL A 109 -2.82 9.18 3.50
C VAL A 109 -4.17 8.78 4.07
N ALA A 110 -4.81 9.67 4.85
CA ALA A 110 -6.11 9.42 5.47
C ALA A 110 -6.98 10.67 5.46
N TYR A 111 -8.30 10.48 5.43
CA TYR A 111 -9.29 11.54 5.56
C TYR A 111 -10.07 11.34 6.86
N ASP A 112 -10.13 12.37 7.72
CA ASP A 112 -10.83 12.29 9.01
C ASP A 112 -12.37 12.40 8.92
N CYS A 113 -12.92 12.07 7.74
CA CYS A 113 -14.36 11.97 7.46
C CYS A 113 -15.18 13.27 7.67
N SER A 114 -14.54 14.43 7.68
CA SER A 114 -15.21 15.74 7.75
C SER A 114 -14.75 16.68 6.64
N THR A 115 -15.69 17.26 5.87
CA THR A 115 -15.36 18.22 4.80
C THR A 115 -14.79 19.53 5.32
N SER A 116 -14.99 19.83 6.61
CA SER A 116 -14.34 20.90 7.35
C SER A 116 -13.07 20.44 8.10
N GLY A 117 -12.77 19.14 8.02
CA GLY A 117 -11.64 18.47 8.64
C GLY A 117 -10.40 18.45 7.74
N ASN A 118 -9.64 17.36 7.82
CA ASN A 118 -8.27 17.31 7.33
C ASN A 118 -7.98 16.04 6.52
N ILE A 119 -7.05 16.21 5.59
CA ILE A 119 -6.28 15.13 4.99
C ILE A 119 -4.97 15.01 5.78
N TRP A 120 -4.74 13.84 6.35
CA TRP A 120 -3.54 13.46 7.09
C TRP A 120 -2.59 12.71 6.18
N VAL A 121 -1.29 12.97 6.31
CA VAL A 121 -0.24 12.43 5.43
C VAL A 121 1.01 12.07 6.24
N SER A 122 1.55 10.88 5.99
CA SER A 122 2.83 10.44 6.57
C SER A 122 3.94 11.42 6.20
N ASN A 123 4.76 11.81 7.17
CA ASN A 123 5.84 12.77 6.99
C ASN A 123 7.09 12.35 7.78
N GLY A 124 7.58 11.13 7.53
CA GLY A 124 8.70 10.52 8.26
C GLY A 124 8.30 10.20 9.70
N ASN A 125 9.03 10.71 10.68
CA ASN A 125 8.71 10.61 12.11
C ASN A 125 7.62 11.60 12.57
N SER A 126 6.74 12.01 11.66
CA SER A 126 5.65 12.93 11.94
C SER A 126 4.47 12.64 11.01
N VAL A 127 3.33 13.27 11.30
CA VAL A 127 2.18 13.32 10.38
C VAL A 127 1.82 14.79 10.14
N GLY A 128 1.78 15.17 8.86
CA GLY A 128 1.27 16.47 8.44
C GLY A 128 -0.22 16.40 8.13
N CYS A 129 -0.94 17.50 8.26
CA CYS A 129 -2.30 17.60 7.72
C CYS A 129 -2.58 18.93 7.03
N PHE A 130 -3.47 18.89 6.05
CA PHE A 130 -4.03 20.07 5.39
C PHE A 130 -5.55 19.94 5.25
N LYS A 131 -6.26 21.06 5.04
CA LYS A 131 -7.72 21.06 4.95
C LYS A 131 -8.26 20.33 3.72
N TYR A 132 -9.33 19.56 3.93
CA TYR A 132 -10.07 18.84 2.88
C TYR A 132 -10.46 19.76 1.71
N SER A 133 -10.82 21.02 1.99
CA SER A 133 -11.22 22.00 0.97
C SER A 133 -10.19 22.19 -0.15
N LYS A 134 -8.90 21.88 0.08
CA LYS A 134 -7.85 21.95 -0.94
C LYS A 134 -7.98 20.90 -2.04
N LEU A 135 -8.72 19.82 -1.82
CA LEU A 135 -8.96 18.82 -2.85
C LEU A 135 -9.76 19.40 -4.02
N ALA A 136 -10.81 20.18 -3.75
CA ALA A 136 -11.59 20.84 -4.79
C ALA A 136 -10.74 21.84 -5.59
N ASP A 137 -9.86 22.57 -4.91
CA ASP A 137 -9.00 23.60 -5.50
C ASP A 137 -7.99 23.04 -6.53
N CYS A 138 -7.68 21.74 -6.53
CA CYS A 138 -6.67 21.16 -7.43
C CYS A 138 -7.19 20.76 -8.81
N LYS A 139 -8.48 20.97 -9.11
CA LYS A 139 -9.11 20.55 -10.37
C LYS A 139 -8.29 20.95 -11.59
N GLY A 140 -7.86 19.97 -12.38
CA GLY A 140 -7.15 20.15 -13.64
C GLY A 140 -5.74 20.75 -13.51
N LYS A 141 -5.15 20.80 -12.31
CA LYS A 141 -3.83 21.39 -12.08
C LYS A 141 -3.04 20.70 -10.97
N VAL A 142 -1.78 21.07 -10.85
CA VAL A 142 -0.97 20.81 -9.66
C VAL A 142 -1.13 21.98 -8.70
N LEU A 143 -1.64 21.72 -7.50
CA LEU A 143 -1.81 22.69 -6.44
C LEU A 143 -0.80 22.43 -5.31
N SER A 144 0.11 23.37 -5.07
CA SER A 144 0.96 23.34 -3.88
C SER A 144 0.16 23.66 -2.62
N VAL A 145 0.38 22.89 -1.55
CA VAL A 145 -0.20 23.15 -0.23
C VAL A 145 0.89 23.30 0.82
N THR A 146 0.53 23.87 1.97
CA THR A 146 1.30 23.80 3.22
C THR A 146 0.57 22.90 4.20
N TYR A 147 1.30 22.28 5.13
CA TYR A 147 0.65 21.61 6.26
C TYR A 147 0.12 22.67 7.22
N ASN A 148 -1.18 22.58 7.53
CA ASN A 148 -1.81 23.38 8.59
C ASN A 148 -1.25 23.00 9.97
N ARG A 149 -0.89 21.72 10.15
CA ARG A 149 -0.22 21.21 11.33
C ARG A 149 0.73 20.06 10.97
N VAL A 150 1.83 19.97 11.70
CA VAL A 150 2.69 18.78 11.76
C VAL A 150 2.67 18.25 13.19
N ALA A 151 2.50 16.94 13.34
CA ALA A 151 2.45 16.24 14.62
C ALA A 151 3.61 15.26 14.70
N ASP A 152 4.56 15.52 15.59
CA ASP A 152 5.72 14.65 15.76
C ASP A 152 5.33 13.34 16.44
N LEU A 153 5.99 12.26 16.03
CA LEU A 153 5.84 10.91 16.55
C LEU A 153 7.19 10.38 17.03
N SER A 154 7.17 9.51 18.04
CA SER A 154 8.38 8.80 18.49
C SER A 154 8.82 7.66 17.57
N TYR A 155 8.21 7.53 16.39
CA TYR A 155 8.40 6.43 15.43
C TYR A 155 8.06 6.90 14.01
N SER A 156 8.40 6.08 13.01
CA SER A 156 8.12 6.38 11.60
C SER A 156 6.65 6.11 11.26
N ALA A 157 5.95 7.09 10.69
CA ALA A 157 4.62 6.92 10.13
C ALA A 157 4.72 6.25 8.74
N SER A 158 4.77 4.92 8.70
CA SER A 158 4.92 4.17 7.45
C SER A 158 3.63 4.08 6.65
N THR A 159 2.48 3.97 7.30
CA THR A 159 1.17 4.01 6.62
C THR A 159 0.08 4.46 7.59
N MET A 160 -1.11 4.79 7.09
CA MET A 160 -2.23 5.20 7.94
C MET A 160 -3.59 4.96 7.30
N CYS A 161 -4.62 4.89 8.12
CA CYS A 161 -6.01 5.03 7.71
C CYS A 161 -6.84 5.73 8.78
N TYR A 162 -8.04 6.17 8.41
CA TYR A 162 -9.02 6.66 9.34
C TYR A 162 -10.14 5.64 9.54
N ASP A 163 -10.41 5.28 10.79
CA ASP A 163 -11.56 4.49 11.19
C ASP A 163 -12.72 5.43 11.50
N ALA A 164 -13.60 5.62 10.50
CA ALA A 164 -14.75 6.50 10.61
C ALA A 164 -15.77 6.04 11.67
N VAL A 165 -15.80 4.75 12.03
CA VAL A 165 -16.78 4.20 12.97
C VAL A 165 -16.36 4.49 14.40
N ASN A 166 -15.07 4.33 14.70
CA ASN A 166 -14.55 4.51 16.05
C ASN A 166 -13.84 5.85 16.27
N ASP A 167 -13.80 6.69 15.22
CA ASP A 167 -13.27 8.04 15.24
C ASP A 167 -11.76 8.14 15.52
N TYR A 168 -11.00 7.23 14.91
CA TYR A 168 -9.57 7.07 15.16
C TYR A 168 -8.72 7.18 13.90
N LEU A 169 -7.60 7.89 14.02
CA LEU A 169 -6.51 7.82 13.07
C LEU A 169 -5.56 6.69 13.48
N TRP A 170 -5.40 5.72 12.59
CA TRP A 170 -4.46 4.62 12.74
C TRP A 170 -3.18 4.96 12.01
N ILE A 171 -2.03 4.86 12.69
CA ILE A 171 -0.71 5.10 12.10
C ILE A 171 0.14 3.87 12.39
N ALA A 172 0.66 3.23 11.34
CA ALA A 172 1.45 2.02 11.46
C ALA A 172 2.93 2.24 11.13
N GLN A 173 3.77 1.49 11.84
CA GLN A 173 5.21 1.43 11.63
C GLN A 173 5.58 0.17 10.86
N PHE A 174 6.34 0.35 9.78
CA PHE A 174 7.00 -0.71 9.06
C PHE A 174 8.21 -1.21 9.85
N SER A 175 8.38 -2.53 9.88
CA SER A 175 9.62 -3.18 10.28
C SER A 175 9.85 -4.40 9.40
N GLU A 176 11.06 -4.57 8.87
CA GLU A 176 11.38 -5.69 7.99
C GLU A 176 11.50 -7.02 8.75
N THR A 177 12.10 -6.97 9.94
CA THR A 177 12.57 -8.15 10.68
C THR A 177 12.20 -8.15 12.16
N ASP A 178 11.95 -6.99 12.77
CA ASP A 178 11.69 -6.84 14.21
C ASP A 178 10.19 -6.69 14.47
N SER A 179 9.54 -7.75 14.97
CA SER A 179 8.08 -7.78 15.19
C SER A 179 7.63 -6.81 16.28
N GLU A 180 8.48 -6.48 17.24
CA GLU A 180 8.17 -5.50 18.30
C GLU A 180 8.12 -4.07 17.76
N LYS A 181 8.79 -3.81 16.63
CA LYS A 181 8.74 -2.54 15.88
C LYS A 181 7.71 -2.54 14.76
N SER A 182 6.93 -3.61 14.61
CA SER A 182 5.87 -3.75 13.62
C SER A 182 4.50 -3.60 14.29
N PHE A 183 4.02 -2.37 14.39
CA PHE A 183 2.78 -2.08 15.11
C PHE A 183 1.93 -1.01 14.41
N ALA A 184 0.66 -0.94 14.79
CA ALA A 184 -0.21 0.19 14.49
C ALA A 184 -0.68 0.84 15.80
N ARG A 185 -0.54 2.17 15.89
CA ARG A 185 -1.04 2.98 17.00
C ARG A 185 -2.30 3.71 16.59
N CYS A 186 -3.23 3.77 17.52
CA CYS A 186 -4.51 4.42 17.39
C CYS A 186 -4.48 5.76 18.13
N TYR A 187 -4.98 6.81 17.48
CA TYR A 187 -5.07 8.17 18.00
C TYR A 187 -6.48 8.69 17.82
N ALA A 188 -7.05 9.27 18.88
CA ALA A 188 -8.22 10.13 18.70
C ALA A 188 -7.78 11.39 17.94
N VAL A 189 -8.70 11.99 17.20
CA VAL A 189 -8.44 13.25 16.50
C VAL A 189 -9.34 14.32 17.09
N ASN A 190 -8.79 15.14 17.97
CA ASN A 190 -9.54 16.22 18.60
C ASN A 190 -9.41 17.49 17.75
N ASN A 191 -10.41 18.37 17.84
CA ASN A 191 -10.40 19.69 17.18
C ASN A 191 -10.18 19.63 15.66
N LYS A 192 -10.68 18.59 14.98
CA LYS A 192 -10.51 18.35 13.53
C LYS A 192 -10.79 19.57 12.66
N THR A 193 -11.83 20.34 13.01
CA THR A 193 -12.29 21.46 12.19
C THR A 193 -11.51 22.75 12.44
N THR A 194 -10.67 22.81 13.47
CA THR A 194 -9.86 23.98 13.80
C THR A 194 -8.51 23.96 13.09
N THR A 195 -7.69 25.00 13.29
CA THR A 195 -6.31 25.06 12.78
C THR A 195 -5.33 24.21 13.59
N SER A 196 -5.74 23.67 14.74
CA SER A 196 -4.86 22.99 15.69
C SER A 196 -5.44 21.64 16.14
N PRO A 197 -5.67 20.69 15.21
CA PRO A 197 -6.14 19.36 15.57
C PRO A 197 -5.08 18.64 16.42
N THR A 198 -5.47 17.81 17.39
CA THR A 198 -4.51 17.05 18.22
C THR A 198 -4.70 15.55 18.07
N LEU A 199 -3.63 14.79 18.33
CA LEU A 199 -3.58 13.33 18.21
C LEU A 199 -3.27 12.69 19.57
N PRO A 200 -4.21 12.67 20.54
CA PRO A 200 -4.03 11.92 21.78
C PRO A 200 -3.96 10.42 21.51
N TYR A 201 -2.86 9.80 21.92
CA TYR A 201 -2.66 8.35 21.85
C TYR A 201 -3.74 7.59 22.62
N GLN A 202 -4.17 6.44 22.09
CA GLN A 202 -5.19 5.58 22.68
C GLN A 202 -4.63 4.21 23.05
N PHE A 203 -4.16 3.46 22.05
CA PHE A 203 -3.62 2.12 22.23
C PHE A 203 -2.80 1.69 20.99
N GLN A 204 -2.17 0.52 21.09
CA GLN A 204 -1.36 -0.08 20.04
C GLN A 204 -1.81 -1.53 19.80
N ILE A 205 -1.67 -2.00 18.56
CA ILE A 205 -1.74 -3.41 18.19
C ILE A 205 -0.49 -3.82 17.40
N SER A 206 -0.14 -5.10 17.42
CA SER A 206 0.88 -5.64 16.52
C SER A 206 0.31 -5.80 15.10
N VAL A 207 1.14 -5.57 14.09
CA VAL A 207 0.80 -5.80 12.69
C VAL A 207 1.87 -6.69 12.02
N PRO A 208 1.55 -7.40 10.93
CA PRO A 208 2.53 -8.18 10.18
C PRO A 208 3.79 -7.38 9.84
N LEU A 209 4.95 -8.04 9.85
CA LEU A 209 6.19 -7.45 9.34
C LEU A 209 5.95 -6.89 7.93
N LYS A 210 6.69 -5.85 7.59
CA LYS A 210 6.65 -5.19 6.29
C LYS A 210 5.28 -4.61 5.92
N THR A 211 4.51 -4.16 6.90
CA THR A 211 3.21 -3.51 6.70
C THR A 211 3.38 -2.24 5.85
N GLN A 212 2.68 -2.20 4.71
CA GLN A 212 2.66 -1.06 3.78
C GLN A 212 1.30 -0.34 3.75
N GLY A 213 0.23 -1.02 4.12
CA GLY A 213 -1.13 -0.47 4.13
C GLY A 213 -1.95 -1.00 5.29
N ILE A 214 -2.83 -0.16 5.82
CA ILE A 214 -3.82 -0.53 6.82
C ILE A 214 -5.17 0.08 6.42
N SER A 215 -6.25 -0.65 6.64
CA SER A 215 -7.61 -0.14 6.50
C SER A 215 -8.47 -0.73 7.60
N VAL A 216 -9.30 0.08 8.25
CA VAL A 216 -10.25 -0.34 9.29
C VAL A 216 -11.62 0.20 8.93
N ARG A 217 -12.63 -0.68 8.92
CA ARG A 217 -14.01 -0.32 8.58
C ARG A 217 -14.98 -1.18 9.40
N GLY A 218 -15.56 -0.59 10.44
CA GLY A 218 -16.46 -1.30 11.35
C GLY A 218 -15.75 -2.45 12.04
N ASN A 219 -16.25 -3.68 11.85
CA ASN A 219 -15.67 -4.89 12.41
C ASN A 219 -14.67 -5.58 11.47
N ARG A 220 -14.15 -4.88 10.45
CA ARG A 220 -13.21 -5.40 9.46
C ARG A 220 -11.90 -4.63 9.50
N MET A 221 -10.80 -5.33 9.29
CA MET A 221 -9.48 -4.73 9.11
C MET A 221 -8.73 -5.45 7.99
N MET A 222 -8.05 -4.69 7.14
CA MET A 222 -7.15 -5.20 6.12
C MET A 222 -5.76 -4.61 6.30
N ILE A 223 -4.74 -5.43 6.12
CA ILE A 223 -3.33 -5.01 6.18
C ILE A 223 -2.60 -5.62 4.98
N SER A 224 -1.95 -4.78 4.17
CA SER A 224 -1.03 -5.23 3.12
C SER A 224 0.39 -5.27 3.66
N SER A 225 1.14 -6.27 3.24
CA SER A 225 2.55 -6.47 3.57
C SER A 225 3.35 -6.77 2.32
N SER A 226 4.46 -6.07 2.15
CA SER A 226 5.31 -6.22 0.97
C SER A 226 6.74 -5.77 1.25
N TYR A 227 7.72 -6.47 0.67
CA TYR A 227 9.11 -6.00 0.64
C TYR A 227 9.90 -6.70 -0.46
N GLY A 228 10.41 -5.91 -1.39
CA GLY A 228 11.23 -6.38 -2.51
C GLY A 228 10.43 -6.62 -3.79
N ARG A 229 11.13 -6.52 -4.92
CA ARG A 229 10.55 -6.47 -6.28
C ARG A 229 10.23 -7.85 -6.86
N THR A 230 10.78 -8.89 -6.25
CA THR A 230 10.71 -10.28 -6.71
C THR A 230 9.98 -11.20 -5.73
N LYS A 231 9.40 -10.62 -4.67
CA LYS A 231 8.71 -11.35 -3.60
C LYS A 231 7.25 -10.99 -3.63
N ASP A 232 6.39 -11.99 -3.65
CA ASP A 232 4.94 -11.76 -3.58
C ASP A 232 4.56 -11.00 -2.31
N SER A 233 3.59 -10.12 -2.45
CA SER A 233 3.00 -9.41 -1.33
C SER A 233 1.88 -10.24 -0.68
N GLN A 234 1.47 -9.85 0.51
CA GLN A 234 0.38 -10.50 1.25
C GLN A 234 -0.66 -9.46 1.67
N LEU A 235 -1.94 -9.82 1.49
CA LEU A 235 -3.06 -9.08 2.05
C LEU A 235 -3.69 -9.93 3.16
N TYR A 236 -3.62 -9.42 4.38
CA TYR A 236 -4.23 -10.02 5.55
C TYR A 236 -5.59 -9.38 5.79
N SER A 237 -6.62 -10.21 5.98
CA SER A 237 -7.95 -9.75 6.36
C SER A 237 -8.32 -10.28 7.74
N TYR A 238 -8.86 -9.40 8.57
CA TYR A 238 -9.20 -9.66 9.96
C TYR A 238 -10.62 -9.22 10.26
N THR A 239 -11.26 -9.91 11.21
CA THR A 239 -12.31 -9.27 12.01
C THR A 239 -11.66 -8.40 13.08
N TRP A 240 -12.20 -7.19 13.28
CA TRP A 240 -11.77 -6.21 14.26
C TRP A 240 -12.80 -6.07 15.39
N ASP A 241 -12.37 -6.28 16.63
CA ASP A 241 -13.14 -5.99 17.83
C ASP A 241 -12.53 -4.77 18.54
N GLN A 242 -13.16 -3.60 18.34
CA GLN A 242 -12.71 -2.35 18.94
C GLN A 242 -12.72 -2.39 20.47
N SER A 243 -13.72 -3.04 21.07
CA SER A 243 -13.90 -3.05 22.53
C SER A 243 -12.77 -3.83 23.22
N LYS A 244 -12.36 -4.94 22.60
CA LYS A 244 -11.27 -5.79 23.09
C LYS A 244 -9.91 -5.37 22.54
N LYS A 245 -9.89 -4.52 21.51
CA LYS A 245 -8.68 -4.09 20.77
C LYS A 245 -7.96 -5.28 20.14
N VAL A 246 -8.73 -6.23 19.59
CA VAL A 246 -8.22 -7.49 19.04
C VAL A 246 -8.62 -7.60 17.57
N ASN A 247 -7.64 -7.91 16.73
CA ASN A 247 -7.84 -8.38 15.36
C ASN A 247 -7.74 -9.92 15.32
N THR A 248 -8.66 -10.58 14.64
CA THR A 248 -8.64 -12.05 14.44
C THR A 248 -8.52 -12.35 12.96
N LEU A 249 -7.44 -13.03 12.57
CA LEU A 249 -7.15 -13.34 11.17
C LEU A 249 -8.26 -14.19 10.56
N LYS A 250 -8.71 -13.82 9.37
CA LYS A 250 -9.70 -14.54 8.57
C LYS A 250 -9.10 -15.15 7.32
N SER A 251 -8.27 -14.38 6.62
CA SER A 251 -7.61 -14.87 5.41
C SER A 251 -6.27 -14.17 5.20
N THR A 252 -5.39 -14.85 4.46
CA THR A 252 -4.18 -14.29 3.88
C THR A 252 -4.24 -14.57 2.39
N THR A 253 -4.14 -13.52 1.57
CA THR A 253 -4.17 -13.64 0.11
C THR A 253 -2.87 -13.13 -0.48
N THR A 254 -2.29 -13.92 -1.37
CA THR A 254 -1.08 -13.53 -2.09
C THR A 254 -1.42 -12.55 -3.21
N LEU A 255 -0.68 -11.44 -3.25
CA LEU A 255 -0.80 -10.36 -4.24
C LEU A 255 0.49 -10.23 -5.05
N PRO A 256 0.46 -9.57 -6.22
CA PRO A 256 1.68 -9.18 -6.92
C PRO A 256 2.66 -8.43 -6.00
N PRO A 257 3.98 -8.50 -6.26
CA PRO A 257 4.98 -7.76 -5.51
C PRO A 257 4.69 -6.27 -5.45
N LEU A 258 5.26 -5.62 -4.43
CA LEU A 258 5.18 -4.17 -4.22
C LEU A 258 3.73 -3.69 -3.99
N SER A 259 2.87 -4.47 -3.33
CA SER A 259 1.59 -3.96 -2.83
C SER A 259 1.83 -2.96 -1.71
N GLU A 260 1.23 -1.78 -1.83
CA GLU A 260 1.34 -0.69 -0.87
C GLU A 260 0.02 -0.47 -0.14
N GLY A 261 -0.47 0.76 -0.05
CA GLY A 261 -1.72 1.11 0.61
C GLY A 261 -2.90 0.25 0.17
N VAL A 262 -3.78 -0.03 1.13
CA VAL A 262 -5.08 -0.66 0.91
C VAL A 262 -6.19 0.19 1.53
N VAL A 263 -7.33 0.32 0.85
CA VAL A 263 -8.54 0.92 1.42
C VAL A 263 -9.78 0.09 1.11
N MET A 264 -10.58 -0.18 2.13
CA MET A 264 -11.86 -0.89 2.00
C MET A 264 -13.00 0.07 1.66
N GLY A 265 -13.66 -0.17 0.52
CA GLY A 265 -14.98 0.37 0.21
C GLY A 265 -16.11 -0.54 0.70
N THR A 266 -17.31 -0.35 0.16
CA THR A 266 -18.46 -1.22 0.46
C THR A 266 -18.34 -2.59 -0.18
N THR A 267 -18.02 -2.62 -1.48
CA THR A 267 -17.97 -3.85 -2.30
C THR A 267 -16.54 -4.30 -2.57
N TYR A 268 -15.60 -3.35 -2.65
CA TYR A 268 -14.24 -3.62 -3.10
C TYR A 268 -13.21 -3.13 -2.08
N ALA A 269 -12.11 -3.86 -1.97
CA ALA A 269 -10.84 -3.35 -1.46
C ALA A 269 -10.01 -2.83 -2.63
N TYR A 270 -9.40 -1.66 -2.46
CA TYR A 270 -8.54 -1.04 -3.45
C TYR A 270 -7.10 -1.11 -2.97
N VAL A 271 -6.20 -1.62 -3.81
CA VAL A 271 -4.77 -1.75 -3.51
C VAL A 271 -3.98 -1.02 -4.59
N VAL A 272 -3.00 -0.22 -4.16
CA VAL A 272 -2.03 0.42 -5.05
C VAL A 272 -0.69 -0.30 -4.96
N TYR A 273 0.11 -0.23 -6.02
CA TYR A 273 1.39 -0.93 -6.10
C TYR A 273 2.52 0.03 -6.49
N GLU A 274 3.69 -0.04 -5.85
CA GLU A 274 4.86 0.77 -6.27
C GLU A 274 5.35 0.36 -7.65
N SER A 275 5.08 -0.89 -8.06
CA SER A 275 5.55 -1.44 -9.33
C SER A 275 5.09 -0.62 -10.53
N VAL A 276 4.02 0.18 -10.42
CA VAL A 276 3.61 1.10 -11.48
C VAL A 276 4.65 2.20 -11.73
N SER A 277 5.52 2.51 -10.79
CA SER A 277 6.56 3.54 -10.94
C SER A 277 7.65 3.12 -11.93
N PRO A 278 8.22 4.06 -12.72
CA PRO A 278 9.37 3.78 -13.60
C PRO A 278 10.56 3.16 -12.87
N VAL A 279 10.75 3.50 -11.60
CA VAL A 279 11.88 3.03 -10.79
C VAL A 279 11.82 1.51 -10.57
N TYR A 280 10.61 0.95 -10.54
CA TYR A 280 10.39 -0.44 -10.14
C TYR A 280 9.79 -1.32 -11.23
N TYR A 281 9.10 -0.74 -12.22
CA TYR A 281 8.33 -1.47 -13.23
C TYR A 281 9.15 -2.56 -13.93
N ASP A 282 10.33 -2.22 -14.46
CA ASP A 282 11.15 -3.14 -15.26
C ASP A 282 11.92 -4.17 -14.43
N THR A 283 11.99 -3.99 -13.11
CA THR A 283 12.71 -4.89 -12.19
C THR A 283 11.78 -5.70 -11.29
N CYS A 284 10.46 -5.56 -11.47
CA CYS A 284 9.44 -6.32 -10.76
C CYS A 284 9.15 -7.64 -11.49
N THR A 285 8.98 -8.74 -10.78
CA THR A 285 8.65 -10.04 -11.41
C THR A 285 7.22 -10.10 -11.95
N SER A 286 6.31 -9.30 -11.41
CA SER A 286 4.91 -9.21 -11.83
C SER A 286 4.42 -7.76 -11.72
N PRO A 287 4.86 -6.83 -12.59
CA PRO A 287 4.55 -5.41 -12.45
C PRO A 287 3.07 -5.12 -12.69
N VAL A 288 2.53 -4.23 -11.86
CA VAL A 288 1.13 -3.77 -11.92
C VAL A 288 1.11 -2.31 -12.40
N ARG A 289 0.35 -2.01 -13.46
CA ARG A 289 0.28 -0.66 -14.05
C ARG A 289 -0.83 0.24 -13.50
N TYR A 290 -1.60 -0.28 -12.55
CA TYR A 290 -2.87 0.27 -12.08
C TYR A 290 -2.98 0.15 -10.56
N PHE A 291 -3.92 0.87 -9.97
CA PHE A 291 -4.51 0.41 -8.71
C PHE A 291 -5.68 -0.51 -9.01
N ALA A 292 -5.85 -1.55 -8.20
CA ALA A 292 -6.78 -2.63 -8.46
C ALA A 292 -7.90 -2.65 -7.42
N ALA A 293 -9.14 -2.84 -7.89
CA ALA A 293 -10.28 -3.18 -7.06
C ALA A 293 -10.45 -4.70 -6.99
N TYR A 294 -10.56 -5.23 -5.79
CA TYR A 294 -10.81 -6.64 -5.52
C TYR A 294 -12.13 -6.77 -4.76
N ASP A 295 -12.98 -7.70 -5.17
CA ASP A 295 -14.20 -8.04 -4.43
C ASP A 295 -13.86 -8.44 -2.98
N ILE A 296 -14.40 -7.67 -2.03
CA ILE A 296 -14.06 -7.80 -0.62
C ILE A 296 -14.47 -9.17 -0.06
N THR A 297 -15.52 -9.76 -0.62
CA THR A 297 -16.07 -11.06 -0.18
C THR A 297 -15.09 -12.21 -0.42
N LYS A 298 -14.14 -12.05 -1.36
CA LYS A 298 -13.08 -13.02 -1.63
C LYS A 298 -12.04 -13.09 -0.51
N PHE A 299 -12.04 -12.15 0.43
CA PHE A 299 -11.10 -12.11 1.54
C PHE A 299 -11.68 -12.56 2.89
N GLY A 300 -12.86 -13.19 2.87
CA GLY A 300 -13.47 -13.77 4.07
C GLY A 300 -13.96 -12.73 5.09
N ILE A 301 -14.15 -11.47 4.67
CA ILE A 301 -14.71 -10.39 5.49
C ILE A 301 -15.85 -9.67 4.81
#